data_AF-A0A929K6B0-F1
#
_entry.id   AF-A0A929K6B0-F1
#
_cell.length_a   1.000
_cell.length_b   1.000
_cell.length_c   1.000
_cell.angle_alpha   90.00
_cell.angle_beta   90.00
_cell.angle_gamma   90.00
#
_symmetry.space_group_name_H-M   'P 1'
#
loop_
_entity.id
_entity.type
_entity.pdbx_description
1 polymer ?
#
loop_
_entity_poly.entity_id
_entity_poly.type
_entity_poly.pdbx_seq_one_letter_code
_entity_poly.pdbx_strand_id
1 'polypeptide(L)'
;MQDQERRSEKEIIPSKTRNLVGFFAFVFTTVAVILSLFQLYSAGIQPFSAIYQRCIHISLILTLAFLLFPATKRASRQKQDIYFYIDLLLIGLVFLVTAYIVFNYGEIIERQGDWTKIDVVFGLVTTFLVIEACRRTIG
;
A
#
# COMPACT_ATOMS: atom_id res chain seq x y z
N MET A 1 16.02 30.55 45.07
CA MET A 1 16.49 29.18 44.74
C MET A 1 15.39 28.32 44.13
N GLN A 2 14.14 28.40 44.61
CA GLN A 2 12.97 27.69 44.03
C GLN A 2 12.56 28.15 42.61
N ASP A 3 12.81 29.42 42.24
CA ASP A 3 12.50 29.93 40.89
C ASP A 3 13.44 29.43 39.79
N GLN A 4 14.65 28.95 40.14
CA GLN A 4 15.57 28.34 39.17
C GLN A 4 15.16 26.90 38.84
N GLU A 5 14.65 26.14 39.82
CA GLU A 5 14.11 24.79 39.58
C GLU A 5 12.86 24.80 38.70
N ARG A 6 12.03 25.84 38.78
CA ARG A 6 10.86 26.00 37.89
C ARG A 6 11.23 26.35 36.44
N ARG A 7 12.44 26.85 36.20
CA ARG A 7 12.96 27.13 34.85
C ARG A 7 13.59 25.90 34.20
N SER A 8 14.19 24.98 34.96
CA SER A 8 14.76 23.74 34.41
C SER A 8 13.69 22.72 34.00
N GLU A 9 12.50 22.72 34.63
CA GLU A 9 11.42 21.79 34.28
C GLU A 9 10.72 22.12 32.95
N LYS A 10 10.77 23.39 32.50
CA LYS A 10 10.17 23.81 31.23
C LYS A 10 11.03 23.54 29.99
N GLU A 11 12.29 23.13 30.17
CA GLU A 11 13.24 22.91 29.07
C GLU A 11 13.34 21.44 28.63
N ILE A 12 12.65 20.50 29.32
CA ILE A 12 12.69 19.06 29.01
C ILE A 12 11.41 18.58 28.32
N ILE A 13 10.80 19.41 27.46
CA ILE A 13 9.86 18.90 26.46
C ILE A 13 10.28 19.42 25.08
N PRO A 14 11.31 18.83 24.46
CA PRO A 14 11.40 18.87 23.00
C PRO A 14 10.25 18.04 22.44
N SER A 15 9.05 18.62 22.40
CA SER A 15 7.90 18.14 21.63
C SER A 15 8.16 18.37 20.14
N LYS A 16 9.23 17.76 19.64
CA LYS A 16 9.36 17.48 18.21
C LYS A 16 8.70 16.14 17.96
N THR A 17 7.39 16.09 18.17
CA THR A 17 6.52 15.05 17.63
C THR A 17 6.82 14.99 16.15
N ARG A 18 7.49 13.91 15.74
CA ARG A 18 7.83 13.67 14.35
C ARG A 18 6.52 13.43 13.61
N ASN A 19 5.93 14.50 13.09
CA ASN A 19 4.71 14.54 12.27
C ASN A 19 4.77 13.70 10.98
N LEU A 20 5.85 12.94 10.77
CA LEU A 20 6.03 12.04 9.63
C LEU A 20 5.40 10.65 9.88
N VAL A 21 5.14 10.25 11.13
CA VAL A 21 4.42 8.98 11.38
C VAL A 21 2.91 9.17 11.20
N GLY A 22 2.39 10.37 11.48
CA GLY A 22 0.95 10.67 11.40
C GLY A 22 0.39 10.59 9.98
N PHE A 23 1.11 11.13 8.99
CA PHE A 23 0.63 11.12 7.59
C PHE A 23 0.54 9.70 7.01
N PHE A 24 1.58 8.89 7.17
CA PHE A 24 1.56 7.50 6.71
C PHE A 24 0.52 6.66 7.45
N ALA A 25 0.40 6.83 8.77
CA ALA A 25 -0.64 6.17 9.55
C ALA A 25 -2.04 6.58 9.07
N PHE A 26 -2.26 7.85 8.76
CA PHE A 26 -3.51 8.35 8.22
C PHE A 26 -3.84 7.73 6.85
N VAL A 27 -2.86 7.68 5.92
CA VAL A 27 -3.05 7.04 4.61
C VAL A 27 -3.34 5.54 4.81
N PHE A 28 -2.57 4.84 5.64
CA PHE A 28 -2.79 3.43 5.96
C PHE A 28 -4.21 3.18 6.47
N THR A 29 -4.65 3.92 7.49
CA THR A 29 -5.99 3.80 8.07
C THR A 29 -7.07 4.10 7.03
N THR A 30 -6.88 5.11 6.18
CA THR A 30 -7.82 5.44 5.11
C THR A 30 -7.98 4.27 4.12
N VAL A 31 -6.88 3.71 3.64
CA VAL A 31 -6.93 2.57 2.69
C VAL A 31 -7.50 1.32 3.36
N ALA A 32 -7.18 1.07 4.63
CA ALA A 32 -7.73 -0.05 5.39
C ALA A 32 -9.25 0.06 5.59
N VAL A 33 -9.76 1.27 5.87
CA VAL A 33 -11.21 1.54 5.95
C VAL A 33 -11.87 1.32 4.59
N ILE A 34 -11.28 1.82 3.50
CA ILE A 34 -11.79 1.60 2.13
C ILE A 34 -11.86 0.10 1.82
N LEU A 35 -10.82 -0.66 2.14
CA LEU A 35 -10.78 -2.11 1.96
C LEU A 35 -11.89 -2.82 2.74
N SER A 36 -12.10 -2.43 4.00
CA SER A 36 -13.16 -3.01 4.84
C SER A 36 -14.56 -2.70 4.29
N LEU A 37 -14.81 -1.45 3.90
CA LEU A 37 -16.08 -1.05 3.29
C LEU A 37 -16.32 -1.75 1.96
N PHE A 38 -15.28 -1.89 1.12
CA PHE A 38 -15.36 -2.60 -0.15
C PHE A 38 -15.77 -4.07 0.03
N GLN A 39 -15.21 -4.74 1.03
CA GLN A 39 -15.57 -6.13 1.34
C GLN A 39 -17.00 -6.26 1.87
N LEU A 40 -17.41 -5.36 2.77
CA LEU A 40 -18.76 -5.35 3.30
C LEU A 40 -19.81 -5.07 2.21
N TYR A 41 -19.53 -4.12 1.31
CA TYR A 41 -20.40 -3.81 0.17
C TYR A 41 -20.54 -5.01 -0.78
N SER A 42 -19.42 -5.64 -1.13
CA SER A 42 -19.39 -6.81 -2.03
C SER A 42 -20.11 -8.02 -1.43
N ALA A 43 -20.08 -8.17 -0.10
CA ALA A 43 -20.75 -9.28 0.60
C ALA A 43 -22.26 -9.05 0.81
N GLY A 44 -22.70 -7.80 0.94
CA GLY A 44 -24.07 -7.48 1.38
C GLY A 44 -25.03 -6.96 0.31
N ILE A 45 -24.55 -6.22 -0.70
CA ILE A 45 -25.44 -5.46 -1.61
C ILE A 45 -25.53 -6.12 -2.98
N GLN A 46 -24.40 -6.24 -3.68
CA GLN A 46 -24.39 -6.81 -5.01
C GLN A 46 -23.05 -7.52 -5.29
N PRO A 47 -23.08 -8.79 -5.71
CA PRO A 47 -21.87 -9.47 -6.15
C PRO A 47 -21.32 -8.76 -7.38
N PHE A 48 -20.13 -8.16 -7.25
CA PHE A 48 -19.35 -7.78 -8.41
C PHE A 48 -18.83 -9.04 -9.14
N SER A 49 -18.43 -8.90 -10.40
CA SER A 49 -17.73 -10.00 -11.07
C SER A 49 -16.56 -10.47 -10.20
N ALA A 50 -16.46 -11.79 -10.02
CA ALA A 50 -15.46 -12.39 -9.13
C ALA A 50 -14.03 -11.95 -9.48
N ILE A 51 -13.77 -11.60 -10.75
CA ILE A 51 -12.47 -11.10 -11.19
C ILE A 51 -12.25 -9.66 -10.70
N TYR A 52 -13.22 -8.75 -10.90
CA TYR A 52 -13.12 -7.37 -10.43
C TYR A 52 -12.88 -7.30 -8.92
N GLN A 53 -13.62 -8.08 -8.13
CA GLN A 53 -13.47 -8.10 -6.68
C GLN A 53 -12.06 -8.54 -6.26
N ARG A 54 -11.53 -9.61 -6.87
CA ARG A 54 -10.18 -10.11 -6.56
C ARG A 54 -9.08 -9.12 -6.97
N CYS A 55 -9.18 -8.53 -8.15
CA CYS A 55 -8.20 -7.56 -8.64
C CYS A 55 -8.12 -6.33 -7.73
N ILE A 56 -9.27 -5.74 -7.40
CA ILE A 56 -9.32 -4.58 -6.50
C ILE A 56 -8.80 -4.99 -5.11
N HIS A 57 -9.22 -6.14 -4.59
CA HIS A 57 -8.78 -6.60 -3.28
C HIS A 57 -7.26 -6.80 -3.18
N ILE A 58 -6.65 -7.47 -4.17
CA ILE A 58 -5.20 -7.69 -4.22
C ILE A 58 -4.45 -6.35 -4.28
N SER A 59 -4.93 -5.40 -5.09
CA SER A 59 -4.31 -4.07 -5.21
C SER A 59 -4.29 -3.30 -3.88
N LEU A 60 -5.38 -3.38 -3.12
CA LEU A 60 -5.50 -2.74 -1.81
C LEU A 60 -4.60 -3.42 -0.77
N ILE A 61 -4.58 -4.75 -0.74
CA ILE A 61 -3.69 -5.50 0.18
C ILE A 61 -2.22 -5.22 -0.13
N LEU A 62 -1.80 -5.24 -1.39
CA LEU A 62 -0.44 -4.91 -1.80
C LEU A 62 -0.04 -3.50 -1.38
N THR A 63 -0.95 -2.53 -1.60
CA THR A 63 -0.74 -1.15 -1.16
C THR A 63 -0.56 -1.08 0.36
N LEU A 64 -1.41 -1.76 1.14
CA LEU A 64 -1.26 -1.86 2.59
C LEU A 64 0.05 -2.52 3.00
N ALA A 65 0.45 -3.61 2.34
CA ALA A 65 1.66 -4.36 2.65
C ALA A 65 2.91 -3.49 2.47
N PHE A 66 2.99 -2.73 1.37
CA PHE A 66 4.09 -1.80 1.12
C PHE A 66 4.07 -0.59 2.07
N LEU A 67 2.89 -0.13 2.50
CA LEU A 67 2.79 0.96 3.49
C LEU A 67 3.15 0.52 4.91
N LEU A 68 2.77 -0.70 5.30
CA LEU A 68 2.92 -1.20 6.67
C LEU A 68 4.33 -1.72 6.96
N PHE A 69 4.98 -2.32 5.97
CA PHE A 69 6.33 -2.86 6.08
C PHE A 69 7.30 -2.01 5.25
N PRO A 70 7.76 -0.85 5.78
CA PRO A 70 8.82 -0.10 5.12
C PRO A 70 10.05 -1.00 4.99
N ALA A 71 10.69 -0.96 3.82
CA ALA A 71 11.64 -1.97 3.36
C ALA A 71 12.82 -2.28 4.33
N THR A 72 13.09 -1.48 5.38
CA THR A 72 14.04 -1.85 6.45
C THR A 72 13.76 -1.09 7.76
N LYS A 73 13.49 -1.80 8.87
CA LYS A 73 13.42 -1.23 10.24
C LYS A 73 14.77 -0.71 10.79
N ARG A 74 15.87 -0.91 10.05
CA ARG A 74 17.27 -0.76 10.48
C ARG A 74 18.12 0.13 9.56
N ALA A 75 17.51 0.96 8.74
CA ALA A 75 18.23 1.82 7.80
C ALA A 75 18.58 3.17 8.46
N SER A 76 19.87 3.55 8.38
CA SER A 76 20.35 4.91 8.67
C SER A 76 19.50 5.96 7.93
N ARG A 77 19.31 7.14 8.52
CA ARG A 77 18.46 8.24 8.00
C ARG A 77 18.65 8.54 6.50
N GLN A 78 19.85 8.33 5.94
CA GLN A 78 20.15 8.55 4.51
C GLN A 78 19.62 7.45 3.58
N LYS A 79 19.51 6.19 4.02
CA LYS A 79 18.98 5.10 3.19
C LYS A 79 17.45 5.06 3.19
N GLN A 80 16.82 5.71 4.16
CA GLN A 80 15.37 5.73 4.33
C GLN A 80 14.64 6.41 3.14
N ASP A 81 15.24 7.42 2.50
CA ASP A 81 14.65 8.09 1.34
C ASP A 81 14.59 7.19 0.09
N ILE A 82 15.65 6.42 -0.20
CA ILE A 82 15.69 5.54 -1.38
C ILE A 82 14.61 4.46 -1.28
N TYR A 83 14.45 3.85 -0.11
CA TYR A 83 13.43 2.83 0.12
C TYR A 83 12.01 3.42 0.02
N PHE A 84 11.81 4.66 0.46
CA PHE A 84 10.52 5.35 0.27
C PHE A 84 10.17 5.55 -1.21
N TYR A 85 11.13 5.95 -2.04
CA TYR A 85 10.91 6.05 -3.49
C TYR A 85 10.61 4.69 -4.13
N ILE A 86 11.27 3.63 -3.66
CA ILE A 86 10.99 2.26 -4.12
C ILE A 86 9.57 1.86 -3.74
N ASP A 87 9.15 2.07 -2.49
CA ASP A 87 7.79 1.73 -2.03
C ASP A 87 6.73 2.50 -2.83
N LEU A 88 6.96 3.79 -3.10
CA LEU A 88 6.08 4.59 -3.93
C LEU A 88 6.02 4.08 -5.38
N LEU A 89 7.15 3.65 -5.94
CA LEU A 89 7.21 3.06 -7.28
C LEU A 89 6.43 1.73 -7.33
N LEU A 90 6.58 0.86 -6.32
CA LEU A 90 5.84 -0.40 -6.25
C LEU A 90 4.33 -0.16 -6.12
N ILE A 91 3.91 0.78 -5.28
CA ILE A 91 2.49 1.18 -5.16
C ILE A 91 1.97 1.70 -6.50
N GLY A 92 2.75 2.56 -7.18
CA GLY A 92 2.41 3.05 -8.52
C GLY A 92 2.25 1.92 -9.53
N LEU A 93 3.12 0.91 -9.48
CA LEU A 93 3.05 -0.24 -10.38
C LEU A 93 1.79 -1.08 -10.09
N VAL A 94 1.45 -1.32 -8.82
CA VAL A 94 0.21 -2.00 -8.42
C VAL A 94 -1.02 -1.28 -8.99
N PHE A 95 -1.08 0.04 -8.84
CA PHE A 95 -2.18 0.84 -9.40
C PHE A 95 -2.24 0.76 -10.91
N LEU A 96 -1.10 0.84 -11.60
CA LEU A 96 -1.01 0.77 -13.05
C LEU A 96 -1.52 -0.58 -13.57
N VAL A 97 -1.09 -1.70 -12.98
CA VAL A 97 -1.55 -3.02 -13.39
C VAL A 97 -3.04 -3.21 -13.12
N THR A 98 -3.50 -2.75 -11.94
CA THR A 98 -4.92 -2.85 -11.56
C THR A 98 -5.81 -2.04 -12.49
N ALA A 99 -5.41 -0.81 -12.83
CA ALA A 99 -6.13 0.03 -13.77
C ALA A 99 -6.19 -0.62 -15.17
N TYR A 100 -5.07 -1.17 -15.67
CA TYR A 100 -5.06 -1.87 -16.96
C TYR A 100 -6.07 -3.02 -16.99
N ILE A 101 -6.10 -3.87 -15.95
CA ILE A 101 -7.02 -5.00 -15.89
C ILE A 101 -8.47 -4.53 -15.80
N VAL A 102 -8.76 -3.50 -15.00
CA VAL A 102 -10.14 -3.00 -14.82
C VAL A 102 -10.70 -2.41 -16.11
N PHE A 103 -9.90 -1.63 -16.84
CA PHE A 103 -10.32 -1.01 -18.11
C PHE A 103 -10.39 -2.00 -19.27
N ASN A 104 -9.44 -2.93 -19.38
CA ASN A 104 -9.40 -3.91 -20.48
C ASN A 104 -10.18 -5.20 -20.18
N TYR A 105 -10.86 -5.28 -19.04
CA TYR A 105 -11.58 -6.49 -18.62
C TYR A 105 -12.62 -6.97 -19.66
N GLY A 106 -13.34 -6.02 -20.29
CA GLY A 106 -14.32 -6.35 -21.33
C GLY A 106 -13.68 -7.08 -22.50
N GLU A 107 -12.57 -6.54 -23.01
CA GLU A 107 -11.82 -7.18 -24.10
C GLU A 107 -11.20 -8.53 -23.70
N ILE A 108 -10.71 -8.65 -22.46
CA ILE A 108 -10.11 -9.91 -21.96
C ILE A 108 -11.15 -11.03 -21.95
N ILE A 109 -12.40 -10.75 -21.57
CA ILE A 109 -13.48 -11.75 -21.60
C ILE A 109 -13.88 -12.09 -23.04
N GLU A 110 -14.03 -11.08 -23.90
CA GLU A 110 -14.45 -11.28 -25.29
C GLU A 110 -13.44 -12.09 -26.10
N ARG A 111 -12.14 -11.98 -25.76
CA ARG A 111 -11.07 -12.76 -26.39
C ARG A 111 -11.06 -14.24 -26.03
N GLN A 112 -11.91 -14.70 -25.11
CA GLN A 112 -12.11 -16.12 -24.72
C GLN A 112 -10.83 -16.98 -24.59
N GLY A 113 -9.73 -16.40 -24.10
CA GLY A 113 -8.46 -17.10 -23.91
C GLY A 113 -7.39 -16.86 -24.97
N ASP A 114 -7.60 -15.90 -25.90
CA ASP A 114 -6.51 -15.34 -26.72
C ASP A 114 -5.80 -14.21 -25.95
N TRP A 115 -4.87 -14.60 -25.09
CA TRP A 115 -4.14 -13.70 -24.20
C TRP A 115 -3.14 -12.87 -24.99
N THR A 116 -3.20 -11.55 -24.85
CA THR A 116 -2.21 -10.67 -25.46
C THR A 116 -0.90 -10.77 -24.68
N LYS A 117 0.23 -10.54 -25.35
CA LYS A 117 1.56 -10.44 -24.71
C LYS A 117 1.55 -9.48 -23.50
N ILE A 118 0.74 -8.43 -23.56
CA ILE A 118 0.59 -7.42 -22.52
C ILE A 118 -0.08 -8.02 -21.25
N ASP A 119 -1.10 -8.86 -21.42
CA ASP A 119 -1.83 -9.48 -20.30
C ASP A 119 -0.91 -10.42 -19.52
N VAL A 120 -0.08 -11.18 -20.25
CA VAL A 120 0.94 -12.07 -19.67
C VAL A 120 1.99 -11.27 -18.90
N VAL A 121 2.48 -10.16 -19.46
CA VAL A 121 3.47 -9.29 -18.79
C VAL A 121 2.89 -8.70 -17.50
N PHE A 122 1.65 -8.22 -17.52
CA PHE A 122 1.01 -7.67 -16.32
C PHE A 122 0.73 -8.72 -15.25
N GLY A 123 0.33 -9.94 -15.63
CA GLY A 123 0.20 -11.05 -14.70
C GLY A 123 1.53 -11.43 -14.04
N LEU A 124 2.61 -11.44 -14.81
CA LEU A 124 3.96 -11.72 -14.33
C LEU A 124 4.45 -10.62 -13.38
N VAL A 125 4.28 -9.35 -13.73
CA VAL A 125 4.59 -8.21 -12.86
C VAL A 125 3.81 -8.27 -11.55
N THR A 126 2.51 -8.56 -11.61
CA THR A 126 1.68 -8.72 -10.40
C THR A 126 2.18 -9.84 -9.51
N THR A 127 2.56 -10.97 -10.11
CA THR A 127 3.12 -12.11 -9.37
C THR A 127 4.42 -11.72 -8.65
N PHE A 128 5.32 -11.02 -9.32
CA PHE A 128 6.55 -10.51 -8.70
C PHE A 128 6.26 -9.53 -7.55
N LEU A 129 5.31 -8.62 -7.72
CA LEU A 129 4.90 -7.69 -6.67
C LEU A 129 4.35 -8.42 -5.44
N VAL A 130 3.54 -9.46 -5.64
CA VAL A 130 3.00 -10.29 -4.55
C VAL A 130 4.11 -11.03 -3.83
N ILE A 131 5.05 -11.66 -4.55
CA ILE A 131 6.18 -12.35 -3.95
C ILE A 131 7.03 -11.38 -3.11
N GLU A 132 7.31 -10.19 -3.63
CA GLU A 132 8.07 -9.16 -2.93
C GLU A 132 7.32 -8.68 -1.67
N ALA A 133 6.01 -8.47 -1.76
CA ALA A 133 5.19 -8.13 -0.60
C ALA A 133 5.20 -9.24 0.47
N CYS A 134 5.03 -10.50 0.06
CA CYS A 134 5.13 -11.66 0.95
C CYS A 134 6.51 -11.71 1.64
N ARG A 135 7.60 -11.55 0.88
CA ARG A 135 8.97 -11.49 1.41
C ARG A 135 9.10 -10.42 2.48
N ARG A 136 8.55 -9.23 2.25
CA ARG A 136 8.58 -8.12 3.24
C ARG A 136 7.74 -8.39 4.49
N THR A 137 6.61 -9.08 4.35
CA THR A 137 5.74 -9.40 5.50
C THR A 137 6.28 -10.51 6.39
N ILE A 138 6.92 -11.53 5.79
CA ILE A 138 7.43 -12.70 6.50
C ILE A 138 8.82 -12.44 7.09
N GLY A 139 9.65 -11.63 6.42
CA GLY A 139 11.01 -11.29 6.86
C GLY A 139 12.07 -12.18 6.23
#